data_AF-A0A1G7NQR1-F1
#
_entry.id   AF-A0A1G7NQR1-F1
#
_cell.length_a   1.000
_cell.length_b   1.000
_cell.length_c   1.000
_cell.angle_alpha   90.00
_cell.angle_beta   90.00
_cell.angle_gamma   90.00
#
_symmetry.space_group_name_H-M   'P 1'
#
loop_
_entity.id
_entity.type
_entity.pdbx_description
1 polymer ?
#
loop_
_entity_poly.entity_id
_entity_poly.type
_entity_poly.pdbx_seq_one_letter_code
_entity_poly.pdbx_strand_id
1 'polypeptide(L)'
;MGPRTLQSMALVSEVIYGTPSRFTDPARYSFAHGGKDGHPFPVPVNVYDETISVLQKAIDKAKIGNTDRQHAIKSLHQIARNAEKDFIPNMDFEKVIQKERAESWKYGGRTVFGKEKPPINEQLKLF
;
A
#
# COMPACT_ATOMS: atom_id res chain seq x y z
N MET A 1 -3.98 -6.28 11.02
CA MET A 1 -3.48 -5.43 9.92
C MET A 1 -2.47 -4.49 10.50
N GLY A 2 -1.26 -4.48 9.94
CA GLY A 2 -0.24 -3.48 10.28
C GLY A 2 -0.50 -2.13 9.59
N PRO A 3 0.26 -1.07 9.96
CA PRO A 3 0.13 0.26 9.36
C PRO A 3 0.24 0.26 7.83
N ARG A 4 1.15 -0.54 7.27
CA ARG A 4 1.34 -0.62 5.81
C ARG A 4 0.13 -1.22 5.09
N THR A 5 -0.46 -2.28 5.65
CA THR A 5 -1.68 -2.89 5.13
C THR A 5 -2.88 -1.94 5.23
N LEU A 6 -2.98 -1.16 6.31
CA LEU A 6 -4.03 -0.14 6.43
C LEU A 6 -3.87 0.96 5.36
N GLN A 7 -2.63 1.39 5.08
CA GLN A 7 -2.33 2.35 4.03
C GLN A 7 -2.69 1.80 2.64
N SER A 8 -2.32 0.54 2.34
CA SER A 8 -2.74 -0.12 1.10
C SER A 8 -4.26 -0.23 0.99
N MET A 9 -4.96 -0.53 2.09
CA MET A 9 -6.43 -0.52 2.12
C MET A 9 -7.06 0.83 1.87
N ALA A 10 -6.45 1.92 2.33
CA ALA A 10 -6.96 3.26 2.04
C ALA A 10 -6.93 3.53 0.53
N LEU A 11 -5.84 3.17 -0.15
CA LEU A 11 -5.68 3.35 -1.60
C LEU A 11 -6.63 2.43 -2.39
N VAL A 12 -6.82 1.18 -1.95
CA VAL A 12 -7.80 0.28 -2.59
C VAL A 12 -9.24 0.75 -2.37
N SER A 13 -9.57 1.28 -1.19
CA SER A 13 -10.91 1.81 -0.92
C SER A 13 -11.28 2.96 -1.85
N GLU A 14 -10.28 3.75 -2.27
CA GLU A 14 -10.44 4.78 -3.28
C GLU A 14 -10.82 4.18 -4.64
N VAL A 15 -10.16 3.10 -5.09
CA VAL A 15 -10.54 2.37 -6.33
C VAL A 15 -12.00 1.93 -6.31
N ILE A 16 -12.46 1.46 -5.15
CA ILE A 16 -13.80 0.88 -5.01
C ILE A 16 -14.89 1.97 -4.87
N TYR A 17 -14.62 3.04 -4.11
CA TYR A 17 -15.63 4.03 -3.69
C TYR A 17 -15.37 5.47 -4.15
N GLY A 18 -14.23 5.75 -4.76
CA GLY A 18 -13.85 7.08 -5.25
C GLY A 18 -14.53 7.49 -6.57
N THR A 19 -14.26 8.72 -7.00
CA THR A 19 -14.81 9.26 -8.25
C THR A 19 -14.00 8.84 -9.48
N PRO A 20 -14.62 8.58 -10.65
CA PRO A 20 -13.94 8.10 -11.85
C PRO A 20 -12.67 8.88 -12.27
N SER A 21 -12.70 10.20 -12.11
CA SER A 21 -11.55 11.08 -12.41
C SER A 21 -10.28 10.77 -11.63
N ARG A 22 -10.38 10.03 -10.52
CA ARG A 22 -9.24 9.64 -9.68
C ARG A 22 -8.57 8.35 -10.16
N PHE A 23 -9.24 7.56 -11.01
CA PHE A 23 -8.72 6.31 -11.56
C PHE A 23 -7.94 6.50 -12.86
N THR A 24 -8.04 7.69 -13.47
CA THR A 24 -7.43 7.99 -14.77
C THR A 24 -5.90 8.05 -14.71
N ASP A 25 -5.31 8.28 -13.53
CA ASP A 25 -3.86 8.26 -13.31
C ASP A 25 -3.42 6.95 -12.61
N PRO A 26 -2.92 5.96 -13.36
CA PRO A 26 -2.48 4.69 -12.79
C PRO A 26 -1.25 4.82 -11.87
N ALA A 27 -0.48 5.91 -11.95
CA ALA A 27 0.72 6.10 -11.14
C ALA A 27 0.41 6.14 -9.64
N ARG A 28 -0.78 6.64 -9.25
CA ARG A 28 -1.26 6.64 -7.86
C ARG A 28 -1.34 5.25 -7.25
N TYR A 29 -1.70 4.24 -8.03
CA TYR A 29 -1.84 2.86 -7.55
C TYR A 29 -0.52 2.10 -7.53
N SER A 30 0.42 2.43 -8.43
CA SER A 30 1.79 1.93 -8.38
C SER A 30 2.50 2.32 -7.08
N PHE A 31 2.13 3.46 -6.48
CA PHE A 31 2.63 3.85 -5.16
C PHE A 31 2.03 3.03 -4.01
N ALA A 32 0.84 2.44 -4.17
CA ALA A 32 0.21 1.63 -3.12
C ALA A 32 0.99 0.35 -2.83
N HIS A 33 1.55 -0.25 -3.89
CA HIS A 33 2.08 -1.61 -3.88
C HIS A 33 3.45 -1.75 -4.56
N GLY A 34 4.08 -0.67 -5.00
CA GLY A 34 5.36 -0.74 -5.70
C GLY A 34 5.24 -1.34 -7.10
N GLY A 35 6.39 -1.62 -7.71
CA GLY A 35 6.51 -2.15 -9.06
C GLY A 35 7.35 -3.42 -9.12
N LYS A 36 7.01 -4.31 -10.05
CA LYS A 36 7.77 -5.54 -10.31
C LYS A 36 9.19 -5.26 -10.82
N ASP A 37 9.40 -4.10 -11.42
CA ASP A 37 10.70 -3.56 -11.84
C ASP A 37 11.42 -2.79 -10.71
N GLY A 38 10.84 -2.73 -9.52
CA GLY A 38 11.35 -1.99 -8.37
C GLY A 38 10.99 -0.51 -8.35
N HIS A 39 10.16 -0.02 -9.28
CA HIS A 39 9.74 1.39 -9.31
C HIS A 39 8.26 1.55 -8.94
N PRO A 40 7.89 2.44 -7.99
CA PRO A 40 8.78 3.30 -7.19
C PRO A 40 9.66 2.52 -6.20
N PHE A 41 9.17 1.40 -5.69
CA PHE A 41 9.89 0.48 -4.81
C PHE A 41 9.44 -0.97 -5.08
N PRO A 42 10.18 -1.98 -4.59
CA PRO A 42 9.84 -3.40 -4.76
C PRO A 42 8.47 -3.77 -4.18
N VAL A 43 7.77 -4.72 -4.80
CA VAL A 43 6.42 -5.11 -4.39
C VAL A 43 6.43 -5.74 -2.99
N PRO A 44 5.71 -5.20 -1.99
CA PRO A 44 5.61 -5.77 -0.65
C PRO A 44 4.56 -6.90 -0.67
N VAL A 45 4.94 -8.08 -1.18
CA VAL A 45 3.99 -9.19 -1.41
C VAL A 45 3.23 -9.63 -0.16
N ASN A 46 3.81 -9.55 1.04
CA ASN A 46 3.10 -9.91 2.28
C ASN A 46 1.93 -8.97 2.56
N VAL A 47 2.12 -7.66 2.31
CA VAL A 47 1.07 -6.64 2.45
C VAL A 47 -0.01 -6.84 1.37
N TYR A 48 0.41 -7.25 0.18
CA TYR A 48 -0.46 -7.57 -0.94
C TYR A 48 -1.37 -8.76 -0.62
N ASP A 49 -0.81 -9.86 -0.11
CA ASP A 49 -1.55 -11.06 0.27
C ASP A 49 -2.52 -10.77 1.43
N GLU A 50 -2.10 -9.98 2.42
CA GLU A 50 -2.99 -9.57 3.53
C GLU A 50 -4.15 -8.72 2.99
N THR A 51 -3.85 -7.76 2.11
CA THR A 51 -4.82 -6.89 1.42
C THR A 51 -5.88 -7.72 0.67
N ILE A 52 -5.44 -8.68 -0.17
CA ILE A 52 -6.35 -9.58 -0.90
C ILE A 52 -7.19 -10.40 0.07
N SER A 53 -6.56 -10.99 1.10
CA SER A 53 -7.26 -11.82 2.10
C SER A 53 -8.38 -11.03 2.80
N VAL A 54 -8.12 -9.78 3.14
CA VAL A 54 -9.09 -8.89 3.79
C VAL A 54 -10.28 -8.60 2.88
N LEU A 55 -10.04 -8.24 1.62
CA LEU A 55 -11.09 -7.96 0.64
C LEU A 55 -11.92 -9.21 0.35
N GLN A 56 -11.27 -10.36 0.14
CA GLN A 56 -11.95 -11.63 -0.10
C GLN A 56 -12.89 -11.96 1.06
N LYS A 57 -12.37 -11.88 2.30
CA LYS A 57 -13.17 -12.12 3.50
C LYS A 57 -14.26 -11.07 3.73
N ALA A 58 -14.14 -9.86 3.18
CA ALA A 58 -15.20 -8.84 3.23
C ALA A 58 -16.32 -9.18 2.25
N ILE A 59 -15.96 -9.60 1.03
CA ILE A 59 -16.91 -10.04 0.00
C ILE A 59 -17.69 -11.27 0.47
N ASP A 60 -17.00 -12.29 0.99
CA ASP A 60 -17.65 -13.54 1.40
C ASP A 60 -18.60 -13.34 2.58
N LYS A 61 -18.28 -12.43 3.51
CA LYS A 61 -19.21 -12.03 4.58
C LYS A 61 -20.41 -11.23 4.07
N ALA A 62 -20.20 -10.35 3.10
CA ALA A 62 -21.29 -9.56 2.53
C ALA A 62 -22.32 -10.44 1.80
N LYS A 63 -21.87 -11.52 1.14
CA LYS A 63 -22.75 -12.50 0.48
C LYS A 63 -23.74 -13.17 1.44
N ILE A 64 -23.39 -13.30 2.73
CA ILE A 64 -24.25 -13.87 3.78
C ILE A 64 -24.94 -12.80 4.64
N GLY A 65 -24.99 -11.55 4.16
CA GLY A 65 -25.68 -10.44 4.81
C GLY A 65 -24.86 -9.70 5.88
N ASN A 66 -23.59 -10.07 6.13
CA ASN A 66 -22.71 -9.35 7.06
C ASN A 66 -21.88 -8.30 6.29
N THR A 67 -22.34 -7.04 6.29
CA THR A 67 -21.73 -5.94 5.53
C THR A 67 -20.79 -5.05 6.34
N ASP A 68 -20.56 -5.35 7.63
CA ASP A 68 -19.74 -4.52 8.54
C ASP A 68 -18.36 -4.17 7.95
N ARG A 69 -17.71 -5.14 7.31
CA ARG A 69 -16.41 -4.93 6.66
C ARG A 69 -16.49 -4.05 5.42
N GLN A 70 -17.55 -4.14 4.64
CA GLN A 70 -17.75 -3.25 3.49
C GLN A 70 -17.95 -1.81 3.98
N HIS A 71 -18.75 -1.62 5.04
CA HIS A 71 -18.90 -0.31 5.68
C HIS A 71 -17.56 0.22 6.20
N ALA A 72 -16.72 -0.63 6.81
CA ALA A 72 -15.39 -0.23 7.25
C ALA A 72 -14.49 0.24 6.09
N ILE A 73 -14.48 -0.45 4.94
CA ILE A 73 -13.71 -0.04 3.76
C ILE A 73 -14.25 1.30 3.21
N LYS A 74 -15.58 1.49 3.18
CA LYS A 74 -16.18 2.77 2.78
C LYS A 74 -15.80 3.91 3.73
N SER A 75 -15.81 3.66 5.03
CA SER A 75 -15.38 4.63 6.04
C SER A 75 -13.90 4.98 5.89
N LEU A 76 -13.06 4.00 5.53
CA LEU A 76 -11.64 4.22 5.27
C LEU A 76 -11.42 5.19 4.09
N HIS A 77 -12.20 5.04 3.01
CA HIS A 77 -12.18 6.00 1.89
C HIS A 77 -12.55 7.41 2.35
N GLN A 78 -13.59 7.56 3.19
CA GLN A 78 -14.02 8.86 3.69
C GLN A 78 -12.94 9.53 4.57
N ILE A 79 -12.25 8.75 5.41
CA ILE A 79 -11.14 9.24 6.23
C ILE A 79 -9.98 9.69 5.34
N ALA A 80 -9.59 8.88 4.34
CA ALA A 80 -8.53 9.24 3.40
C ALA A 80 -8.85 10.54 2.66
N ARG A 81 -10.07 10.67 2.12
CA ARG A 81 -10.55 11.88 1.46
C ARG A 81 -10.55 13.11 2.37
N ASN A 82 -10.92 12.94 3.64
CA ASN A 82 -10.92 14.05 4.61
C ASN A 82 -9.49 14.48 4.93
N ALA A 83 -8.55 13.55 5.08
CA ALA A 83 -7.14 13.85 5.33
C ALA A 83 -6.49 14.61 4.16
N GLU A 84 -6.89 14.34 2.92
CA GLU A 84 -6.42 15.07 1.73
C GLU A 84 -6.86 16.54 1.69
N LYS A 85 -8.03 16.86 2.24
CA LYS A 85 -8.65 18.19 2.11
C LYS A 85 -7.74 19.31 2.62
N ASP A 86 -7.01 19.02 3.68
CA ASP A 86 -6.12 19.97 4.36
C ASP A 86 -4.64 19.68 4.06
N PHE A 87 -4.35 18.78 3.12
CA PHE A 87 -2.98 18.38 2.77
C PHE A 87 -2.38 19.30 1.70
N ILE A 88 -1.24 19.90 2.02
CA ILE A 88 -0.42 20.65 1.06
C ILE A 88 0.72 19.72 0.61
N PRO A 89 0.84 19.41 -0.70
CA PRO A 89 1.94 18.60 -1.20
C PRO A 89 3.29 19.23 -0.85
N ASN A 90 4.12 18.51 -0.10
CA ASN A 90 5.52 18.83 0.07
C ASN A 90 6.36 18.06 -0.96
N MET A 91 7.48 18.63 -1.40
CA MET A 91 8.42 18.02 -2.34
C MET A 91 9.21 16.83 -1.74
N ASP A 92 8.69 16.19 -0.68
CA ASP A 92 9.33 15.10 0.05
C ASP A 92 9.09 13.70 -0.57
N PHE A 93 8.52 13.65 -1.78
CA PHE A 93 8.17 12.40 -2.45
C PHE A 93 9.34 11.42 -2.55
N GLU A 94 10.53 11.90 -2.91
CA GLU A 94 11.77 11.10 -2.98
C GLU A 94 12.15 10.48 -1.64
N LYS A 95 11.95 11.20 -0.52
CA LYS A 95 12.22 10.66 0.82
C LYS A 95 11.29 9.50 1.16
N VAL A 96 10.03 9.59 0.74
CA VAL A 96 9.06 8.51 0.96
C VAL A 96 9.45 7.28 0.14
N ILE A 97 9.85 7.44 -1.12
CA ILE A 97 10.35 6.34 -1.95
C ILE A 97 11.59 5.68 -1.32
N GLN A 98 12.56 6.47 -0.87
CA GLN A 98 13.77 5.96 -0.23
C GLN A 98 13.43 5.14 1.03
N LYS A 99 12.49 5.63 1.85
CA LYS A 99 12.00 4.89 3.01
C LYS A 99 11.36 3.56 2.61
N GLU A 100 10.43 3.57 1.65
CA GLU A 100 9.77 2.35 1.18
C GLU A 100 10.77 1.33 0.63
N ARG A 101 11.80 1.78 -0.10
CA ARG A 101 12.89 0.90 -0.57
C ARG A 101 13.67 0.28 0.59
N ALA A 102 14.07 1.09 1.57
CA ALA A 102 14.82 0.64 2.74
C ALA A 102 14.03 -0.36 3.62
N GLU A 103 12.71 -0.25 3.63
CA GLU A 103 11.82 -1.10 4.43
C GLU A 103 11.20 -2.27 3.66
N SER A 104 11.32 -2.29 2.33
CA SER A 104 10.66 -3.26 1.45
C SER A 104 10.91 -4.72 1.85
N TRP A 105 12.13 -5.08 2.24
CA TRP A 105 12.51 -6.42 2.70
C TRP A 105 11.68 -6.91 3.90
N LYS A 106 11.24 -5.99 4.79
CA LYS A 106 10.41 -6.32 5.97
C LYS A 106 9.04 -6.88 5.56
N TYR A 107 8.57 -6.49 4.38
CA TYR A 107 7.25 -6.84 3.85
C TYR A 107 7.33 -7.85 2.70
N GLY A 108 8.46 -8.57 2.60
CA GLY A 108 8.69 -9.55 1.55
C GLY A 108 8.98 -8.93 0.19
N GLY A 109 9.49 -7.70 0.14
CA GLY A 109 9.83 -6.95 -1.08
C GLY A 109 10.33 -7.84 -2.22
N ARG A 110 9.72 -7.72 -3.40
CA ARG A 110 10.02 -8.57 -4.54
C ARG A 110 10.02 -7.79 -5.85
N THR A 111 11.01 -8.07 -6.67
CA THR A 111 11.12 -7.60 -8.05
C THR A 111 11.28 -8.79 -9.00
N VAL A 112 11.30 -8.52 -10.30
CA VAL A 112 11.66 -9.51 -11.34
C VAL A 112 13.08 -10.05 -11.15
N PHE A 113 13.94 -9.33 -10.44
CA PHE A 113 15.32 -9.73 -10.17
C PHE A 113 15.48 -10.59 -8.92
N GLY A 114 14.44 -10.70 -8.08
CA GLY A 114 14.44 -11.56 -6.90
C GLY A 114 13.79 -10.96 -5.67
N LYS A 115 14.13 -11.54 -4.51
CA LYS A 115 13.68 -11.06 -3.20
C LYS A 115 14.63 -9.98 -2.69
N GLU A 116 14.06 -8.90 -2.14
CA GLU A 116 14.79 -7.86 -1.44
C GLU A 116 15.47 -8.42 -0.19
N LYS A 117 16.69 -7.94 0.05
CA LYS A 117 17.51 -8.34 1.19
C LYS A 117 17.59 -7.20 2.19
N PRO A 118 17.73 -7.49 3.50
CA PRO A 118 18.02 -6.46 4.47
C PRO A 118 19.32 -5.73 4.10
N PRO A 119 19.42 -4.43 4.36
CA PRO A 119 20.65 -3.67 4.11
C PRO A 119 21.82 -4.31 4.89
N ILE A 120 22.94 -4.53 4.20
CA ILE A 120 24.16 -5.05 4.83
C ILE A 120 24.75 -3.90 5.65
N ASN A 121 24.81 -4.07 6.97
CA ASN A 121 25.36 -3.08 7.86
C ASN A 121 26.90 -3.06 7.72
N GLU A 122 27.42 -2.25 6.80
CA GLU A 122 28.88 -2.15 6.55
C GLU A 122 29.65 -1.59 7.75
N GLN A 123 28.96 -1.03 8.74
CA GLN A 123 29.56 -0.54 9.98
C GLN A 123 30.25 -1.65 10.83
N LEU A 124 29.92 -2.92 10.61
CA LEU A 124 30.57 -4.06 11.28
C LEU A 124 31.77 -4.63 10.52
N LYS A 125 32.16 -4.05 9.37
CA LYS A 125 33.37 -4.47 8.61
C LYS A 125 34.62 -3.63 8.91
N LEU A 126 34.52 -2.66 9.83
CA LEU A 126 35.61 -1.75 10.19
C LEU A 126 36.36 -2.17 11.47
N PHE A 127 36.19 -3.41 11.93
CA PHE A 127 36.98 -4.02 12.99
C PHE A 127 37.38 -5.45 12.61
#